data_AF-A0AAW0QQD3-F1
#
_entry.id   AF-A0AAW0QQD3-F1
#
_cell.length_a   1.000
_cell.length_b   1.000
_cell.length_c   1.000
_cell.angle_alpha   90.00
_cell.angle_beta   90.00
_cell.angle_gamma   90.00
#
_symmetry.space_group_name_H-M   'P 1'
#
loop_
_entity.id
_entity.type
_entity.pdbx_description
1 polymer ?
#
loop_
_entity_poly.entity_id
_entity_poly.type
_entity_poly.pdbx_seq_one_letter_code
_entity_poly.pdbx_strand_id
1 'polypeptide(L)'
;MNDGDFYRNIRRFQMDANADLEILWMSKLSPHKRKYLTNFCQVERFESLREKFDRLLIITGLWIDMRLSTLHKLLTLFSKCPEEINNYLDHIYHTWSRILHHDATKLQKVDTATVRKLQLRCPKYSKADADLLRYEMESGEAFSKFDVRERGSIWGDLLEIDYLIPSFFTLFEDLKYLESCAESMRSIIEEPKQCLPIKASLSANFPQPSGRPWQCEIETGQGIFALKEYPPEQQFGFVEKQLWLCCMRDYSRLPLPLQKKQGLLAKAGREKAKEEAAVCLKIAMPNDHDF
;
A
#
# COMPACT_ATOMS: atom_id res chain seq x y z
N MET A 1 12.08 1.48 24.02
CA MET A 1 11.98 2.54 23.01
C MET A 1 12.25 1.91 21.66
N ASN A 2 11.25 1.88 20.79
CA ASN A 2 11.30 1.21 19.48
C ASN A 2 11.61 2.22 18.35
N ASP A 3 11.77 1.73 17.13
CA ASP A 3 12.07 2.55 15.95
C ASP A 3 10.99 3.59 15.63
N GLY A 4 9.72 3.26 15.88
CA GLY A 4 8.60 4.20 15.76
C GLY A 4 8.64 5.32 16.79
N ASP A 5 9.03 5.04 18.04
CA ASP A 5 9.20 6.06 19.09
C ASP A 5 10.26 7.09 18.66
N PHE A 6 11.36 6.63 18.07
CA PHE A 6 12.38 7.52 17.52
C PHE A 6 11.82 8.39 16.41
N TYR A 7 11.17 7.79 15.42
CA TYR A 7 10.57 8.54 14.30
C TYR A 7 9.59 9.60 14.79
N ARG A 8 8.64 9.22 15.65
CA ARG A 8 7.60 10.13 16.16
C ARG A 8 8.20 11.31 16.92
N ASN A 9 9.17 11.06 17.80
CA ASN A 9 9.80 12.13 18.56
C ASN A 9 10.60 13.07 17.64
N ILE A 10 11.37 12.52 16.70
CA ILE A 10 12.14 13.32 15.72
C ILE A 10 11.20 14.19 14.88
N ARG A 11 10.11 13.62 14.33
CA ARG A 11 9.12 14.40 13.56
C ARG A 11 8.46 15.48 14.41
N ARG A 12 8.10 15.18 15.67
CA ARG A 12 7.52 16.20 16.57
C ARG A 12 8.49 17.36 16.77
N PHE A 13 9.77 17.11 17.05
CA PHE A 13 10.75 18.19 17.23
C PHE A 13 10.98 18.99 15.94
N GLN A 14 10.92 18.35 14.78
CA GLN A 14 10.97 19.04 13.49
C GLN A 14 9.74 19.95 13.27
N MET A 15 8.55 19.51 13.67
CA MET A 15 7.32 20.30 13.59
C MET A 15 7.31 21.47 14.60
N ASP A 16 7.88 21.25 15.79
CA ASP A 16 8.02 22.26 16.85
C ASP A 16 9.20 23.23 16.62
N ALA A 17 9.94 23.09 15.51
CA ALA A 17 11.16 23.84 15.20
C ALA A 17 12.25 23.77 16.30
N ASN A 18 12.32 22.65 17.04
CA ASN A 18 13.27 22.44 18.12
C ASN A 18 14.52 21.67 17.64
N ALA A 19 15.48 22.42 17.09
CA ALA A 19 16.69 21.86 16.50
C ALA A 19 17.57 21.09 17.50
N ASP A 20 17.68 21.56 18.75
CA ASP A 20 18.53 20.91 19.77
C ASP A 20 18.03 19.51 20.10
N LEU A 21 16.72 19.35 20.31
CA LEU A 21 16.13 18.05 20.58
C LEU A 21 16.12 17.16 19.34
N GLU A 22 15.93 17.72 18.14
CA GLU A 22 16.09 16.95 16.89
C GLU A 22 17.50 16.35 16.79
N ILE A 23 18.55 17.16 16.94
CA ILE A 23 19.95 16.72 16.87
C ILE A 23 20.23 15.66 17.95
N LEU A 24 19.76 15.88 19.17
CA LEU A 24 19.92 14.93 20.27
C LEU A 24 19.28 13.59 19.95
N TRP A 25 18.05 13.57 19.43
CA TRP A 25 17.33 12.33 19.12
C TRP A 25 17.90 11.63 17.88
N MET A 26 18.32 12.38 16.87
CA MET A 26 19.06 11.86 15.72
C MET A 26 20.39 11.22 16.14
N SER A 27 21.07 11.76 17.15
CA SER A 27 22.36 11.23 17.65
C SER A 27 22.24 9.83 18.25
N LYS A 28 21.06 9.46 18.78
CA LYS A 28 20.77 8.15 19.38
C LYS A 28 20.57 7.04 18.34
N LEU A 29 20.33 7.39 17.08
CA LEU A 29 20.19 6.42 16.00
C LEU A 29 21.56 5.94 15.52
N SER A 30 21.63 4.66 15.11
CA SER A 30 22.78 4.12 14.38
C SER A 30 23.08 4.97 13.12
N PRO A 31 24.33 5.04 12.64
CA PRO A 31 24.69 5.83 11.45
C PRO A 31 23.84 5.50 10.22
N HIS A 32 23.53 4.21 10.02
CA HIS A 32 22.68 3.74 8.92
C HIS A 32 21.25 4.30 9.02
N LYS A 33 20.58 4.12 10.17
CA LYS A 33 19.22 4.65 10.40
C LYS A 33 19.16 6.17 10.27
N ARG A 34 20.15 6.88 10.83
CA ARG A 34 20.25 8.34 10.75
C ARG A 34 20.31 8.80 9.29
N LYS A 35 21.19 8.21 8.48
CA LYS A 35 21.34 8.54 7.06
C LYS A 35 20.00 8.44 6.30
N TYR A 36 19.29 7.31 6.42
CA TYR A 36 18.03 7.13 5.70
C TYR A 36 16.92 8.01 6.22
N LEU A 37 16.85 8.24 7.53
CA LEU A 37 15.86 9.14 8.11
C LEU A 37 16.13 10.60 7.71
N THR A 38 17.37 11.06 7.72
CA THR A 38 17.77 12.38 7.22
C THR A 38 17.38 12.54 5.75
N ASN A 39 17.72 11.57 4.90
CA ASN A 39 17.33 11.57 3.49
C ASN A 39 15.80 11.60 3.34
N PHE A 40 15.08 10.80 4.12
CA PHE A 40 13.63 10.79 4.10
C PHE A 40 13.04 12.15 4.48
N CYS A 41 13.57 12.82 5.49
CA CYS A 41 13.14 14.15 5.96
C CYS A 41 13.45 15.29 4.97
N GLN A 42 14.57 15.23 4.25
CA GLN A 42 15.09 16.37 3.46
C GLN A 42 14.77 16.30 1.96
N VAL A 43 14.60 15.10 1.39
CA VAL A 43 14.46 14.96 -0.05
C VAL A 43 13.02 15.23 -0.48
N GLU A 44 12.83 16.24 -1.34
CA GLU A 44 11.52 16.68 -1.85
C GLU A 44 10.67 15.54 -2.44
N ARG A 45 11.28 14.62 -3.18
CA ARG A 45 10.57 13.47 -3.78
C ARG A 45 9.76 12.63 -2.79
N PHE A 46 10.11 12.64 -1.50
CA PHE A 46 9.44 11.89 -0.45
C PHE A 46 8.45 12.72 0.36
N GLU A 47 8.15 13.95 -0.05
CA GLU A 47 7.23 14.85 0.64
C GLU A 47 5.84 14.24 0.81
N SER A 48 5.23 13.76 -0.28
CA SER A 48 3.91 13.12 -0.19
C SER A 48 3.91 11.89 0.72
N LEU A 49 4.99 11.11 0.74
CA LEU A 49 5.15 9.99 1.66
C LEU A 49 5.23 10.49 3.12
N ARG A 50 6.04 11.51 3.39
CA ARG A 50 6.17 12.12 4.72
C ARG A 50 4.83 12.62 5.24
N GLU A 51 4.07 13.33 4.43
CA GLU A 51 2.73 13.83 4.82
C GLU A 51 1.78 12.71 5.23
N LYS A 52 1.87 11.55 4.57
CA LYS A 52 1.03 10.37 4.88
C LYS A 52 1.47 9.74 6.20
N PHE A 53 2.78 9.62 6.44
CA PHE A 53 3.31 9.20 7.75
C PHE A 53 2.96 10.20 8.86
N ASP A 54 3.02 11.51 8.59
CA ASP A 54 2.75 12.55 9.56
C ASP A 54 1.28 12.53 10.02
N ARG A 55 0.34 12.26 9.11
CA ARG A 55 -1.08 12.02 9.45
C ARG A 55 -1.29 10.84 10.40
N LEU A 56 -0.43 9.83 10.35
CA LEU A 56 -0.50 8.65 11.22
C LEU A 56 0.18 8.87 12.58
N LEU A 57 0.88 9.99 12.82
CA LEU A 57 1.57 10.28 14.09
C LEU A 57 0.61 10.34 15.29
N ILE A 58 -0.66 10.68 15.03
CA ILE A 58 -1.72 10.77 16.03
C ILE A 58 -2.09 9.39 16.61
N ILE A 59 -2.00 8.32 15.81
CA ILE A 59 -2.36 6.96 16.21
C ILE A 59 -1.12 6.25 16.75
N THR A 60 -0.81 6.51 18.02
CA THR A 60 0.47 6.08 18.61
C THR A 60 0.68 4.57 18.59
N GLY A 61 -0.38 3.78 18.76
CA GLY A 61 -0.33 2.31 18.76
C GLY A 61 0.21 1.68 17.48
N LEU A 62 0.07 2.34 16.31
CA LEU A 62 0.53 1.81 15.02
C LEU A 62 2.06 1.69 14.94
N TRP A 63 2.77 2.57 15.64
CA TRP A 63 4.20 2.79 15.46
C TRP A 63 5.09 1.69 16.05
N ILE A 64 4.52 0.73 16.79
CA ILE A 64 5.27 -0.40 17.35
C ILE A 64 5.97 -1.23 16.27
N ASP A 65 5.34 -1.37 15.11
CA ASP A 65 5.82 -2.21 14.00
C ASP A 65 6.62 -1.41 12.97
N MET A 66 6.86 -0.11 13.24
CA MET A 66 7.74 0.70 12.42
C MET A 66 9.16 0.18 12.47
N ARG A 67 9.77 -0.05 11.30
CA ARG A 67 11.14 -0.57 11.16
C ARG A 67 11.98 0.42 10.38
N LEU A 68 12.73 1.28 11.08
CA LEU A 68 13.63 2.25 10.42
C LEU A 68 14.75 1.55 9.65
N SER A 69 15.12 0.32 10.05
CA SER A 69 16.05 -0.52 9.30
C SER A 69 15.56 -0.89 7.91
N THR A 70 14.25 -1.01 7.67
CA THR A 70 13.67 -1.32 6.35
C THR A 70 13.18 -0.09 5.60
N LEU A 71 13.36 1.11 6.18
CA LEU A 71 12.98 2.36 5.54
C LEU A 71 13.62 2.50 4.16
N HIS A 72 14.89 2.09 4.01
CA HIS A 72 15.56 2.11 2.70
C HIS A 72 14.80 1.32 1.63
N LYS A 73 14.24 0.14 1.97
CA LYS A 73 13.44 -0.67 1.03
C LYS A 73 12.14 0.03 0.66
N LEU A 74 11.47 0.62 1.65
CA LEU A 74 10.27 1.42 1.43
C LEU A 74 10.55 2.59 0.49
N LEU A 75 11.63 3.35 0.71
CA LEU A 75 12.00 4.49 -0.15
C LEU A 75 12.37 4.06 -1.57
N THR A 76 13.05 2.91 -1.71
CA THR A 76 13.35 2.32 -3.01
C THR A 76 12.09 1.91 -3.75
N LEU A 77 11.15 1.22 -3.08
CA LEU A 77 9.88 0.80 -3.67
C LEU A 77 8.97 2.00 -3.97
N PHE A 78 8.95 3.01 -3.09
CA PHE A 78 8.23 4.27 -3.29
C PHE A 78 8.70 5.02 -4.53
N SER A 79 9.99 4.93 -4.86
CA SER A 79 10.51 5.49 -6.12
C SER A 79 9.99 4.75 -7.36
N LYS A 80 9.45 3.53 -7.21
CA LYS A 80 8.84 2.73 -8.28
C LYS A 80 7.33 2.97 -8.39
N CYS A 81 6.62 2.98 -7.27
CA CYS A 81 5.15 2.98 -7.20
C CYS A 81 4.64 3.88 -6.04
N PRO A 82 4.85 5.20 -6.11
CA PRO A 82 4.52 6.12 -5.03
C PRO A 82 3.01 6.20 -4.76
N GLU A 83 2.18 6.08 -5.78
CA GLU A 83 0.71 6.15 -5.68
C GLU A 83 0.14 5.00 -4.84
N GLU A 84 0.58 3.77 -5.09
CA GLU A 84 0.12 2.57 -4.39
C GLU A 84 0.48 2.61 -2.90
N ILE A 85 1.70 3.07 -2.58
CA ILE A 85 2.16 3.17 -1.19
C ILE A 85 1.42 4.30 -0.46
N ASN A 86 1.22 5.44 -1.11
CA ASN A 86 0.44 6.54 -0.54
C ASN A 86 -1.01 6.11 -0.30
N ASN A 87 -1.64 5.41 -1.25
CA ASN A 87 -2.98 4.87 -1.09
C ASN A 87 -3.07 3.87 0.06
N TYR A 88 -2.04 3.05 0.28
CA TYR A 88 -2.01 2.14 1.42
C TYR A 88 -1.97 2.90 2.76
N LEU A 89 -1.13 3.94 2.86
CA LEU A 89 -1.05 4.75 4.08
C LEU A 89 -2.35 5.52 4.35
N ASP A 90 -3.00 6.05 3.31
CA ASP A 90 -4.35 6.61 3.43
C ASP A 90 -5.34 5.55 3.89
N HIS A 91 -5.27 4.33 3.34
CA HIS A 91 -6.15 3.22 3.73
C HIS A 91 -6.00 2.88 5.22
N ILE A 92 -4.78 2.87 5.76
CA ILE A 92 -4.55 2.76 7.21
C ILE A 92 -5.29 3.90 7.93
N TYR A 93 -5.01 5.16 7.59
CA TYR A 93 -5.58 6.31 8.27
C TYR A 93 -7.11 6.32 8.23
N HIS A 94 -7.71 6.07 7.06
CA HIS A 94 -9.16 6.05 6.85
C HIS A 94 -9.83 4.93 7.62
N THR A 95 -9.21 3.73 7.67
CA THR A 95 -9.79 2.60 8.41
C THR A 95 -9.87 2.92 9.90
N TRP A 96 -8.76 3.36 10.49
CA TRP A 96 -8.73 3.72 11.91
C TRP A 96 -9.60 4.93 12.23
N SER A 97 -9.64 5.93 11.34
CA SER A 97 -10.53 7.08 11.50
C SER A 97 -12.00 6.67 11.45
N ARG A 98 -12.38 5.77 10.53
CA ARG A 98 -13.75 5.26 10.42
C ARG A 98 -14.18 4.55 11.71
N ILE A 99 -13.39 3.59 12.18
CA ILE A 99 -13.66 2.81 13.41
C ILE A 99 -13.82 3.72 14.63
N LEU A 100 -13.14 4.87 14.64
CA LEU A 100 -13.11 5.81 15.75
C LEU A 100 -13.91 7.09 15.47
N HIS A 101 -14.84 7.02 14.50
CA HIS A 101 -15.78 8.08 14.15
C HIS A 101 -15.12 9.44 13.88
N HIS A 102 -13.94 9.43 13.25
CA HIS A 102 -13.14 10.61 12.92
C HIS A 102 -12.77 11.50 14.11
N ASP A 103 -12.79 10.95 15.33
CA ASP A 103 -12.47 11.67 16.56
C ASP A 103 -10.96 11.60 16.86
N ALA A 104 -10.30 12.76 16.75
CA ALA A 104 -8.88 12.92 17.00
C ALA A 104 -8.48 12.49 18.44
N THR A 105 -9.33 12.73 19.43
CA THR A 105 -9.05 12.36 20.83
C THR A 105 -9.06 10.84 21.00
N LYS A 106 -9.99 10.16 20.32
CA LYS A 106 -10.07 8.70 20.30
C LYS A 106 -8.90 8.08 19.55
N LEU A 107 -8.48 8.65 18.43
CA LEU A 107 -7.30 8.19 17.68
C LEU A 107 -6.03 8.20 18.54
N GLN A 108 -5.86 9.21 19.41
CA GLN A 108 -4.72 9.29 20.33
C GLN A 108 -4.76 8.23 21.45
N LYS A 109 -5.95 7.79 21.86
CA LYS A 109 -6.11 6.76 22.90
C LYS A 109 -5.62 5.39 22.44
N VAL A 110 -5.67 5.09 21.13
CA VAL A 110 -5.31 3.79 20.56
C VAL A 110 -3.92 3.34 21.00
N ASP A 111 -3.87 2.21 21.69
CA ASP A 111 -2.64 1.60 22.17
C ASP A 111 -2.14 0.48 21.26
N THR A 112 -0.88 0.10 21.47
CA THR A 112 -0.19 -0.98 20.77
C THR A 112 -0.89 -2.34 20.89
N ALA A 113 -1.48 -2.64 22.06
CA ALA A 113 -2.12 -3.92 22.30
C ALA A 113 -3.39 -4.07 21.44
N THR A 114 -4.17 -3.00 21.35
CA THR A 114 -5.35 -2.89 20.50
C THR A 114 -4.98 -3.10 19.04
N VAL A 115 -3.97 -2.39 18.52
CA VAL A 115 -3.53 -2.55 17.12
C VAL A 115 -3.16 -4.00 16.81
N ARG A 116 -2.40 -4.65 17.69
CA ARG A 116 -1.97 -6.05 17.50
C ARG A 116 -3.11 -7.05 17.50
N LYS A 117 -4.16 -6.81 18.31
CA LYS A 117 -5.35 -7.67 18.36
C LYS A 117 -6.22 -7.49 17.12
N LEU A 118 -6.33 -6.27 16.61
CA LEU A 118 -7.18 -5.92 15.48
C LEU A 118 -6.55 -6.19 14.11
N GLN A 119 -5.24 -5.96 13.94
CA GLN A 119 -4.59 -6.12 12.65
C GLN A 119 -4.78 -7.53 12.08
N LEU A 120 -4.92 -7.64 10.75
CA LEU A 120 -5.16 -8.92 10.07
C LEU A 120 -6.46 -9.64 10.49
N ARG A 121 -7.46 -8.90 10.96
CA ARG A 121 -8.80 -9.43 11.23
C ARG A 121 -9.81 -8.83 10.25
N CYS A 122 -10.80 -9.63 9.87
CA CYS A 122 -11.94 -9.19 9.05
C CYS A 122 -13.24 -9.76 9.65
N PRO A 123 -13.78 -9.12 10.71
CA PRO A 123 -14.91 -9.67 11.46
C PRO A 123 -16.21 -9.72 10.65
N LYS A 124 -16.34 -8.94 9.55
CA LYS A 124 -17.50 -9.01 8.64
C LYS A 124 -17.66 -10.37 7.97
N TYR A 125 -16.54 -11.00 7.60
CA TYR A 125 -16.55 -12.26 6.84
C TYR A 125 -16.05 -13.47 7.64
N SER A 126 -15.22 -13.25 8.66
CA SER A 126 -14.69 -14.31 9.51
C SER A 126 -15.40 -14.33 10.85
N LYS A 127 -16.27 -15.33 11.07
CA LYS A 127 -16.91 -15.55 12.37
C LYS A 127 -15.88 -15.76 13.48
N ALA A 128 -14.78 -16.45 13.20
CA ALA A 128 -13.70 -16.66 14.16
C ALA A 128 -13.05 -15.33 14.58
N ASP A 129 -12.83 -14.40 13.63
CA ASP A 129 -12.31 -13.07 13.94
C ASP A 129 -13.33 -12.25 14.75
N ALA A 130 -14.61 -12.33 14.39
CA ALA A 130 -15.68 -11.63 15.10
C ALA A 130 -15.80 -12.12 16.55
N ASP A 131 -15.85 -13.44 16.78
CA ASP A 131 -15.97 -14.01 18.12
C ASP A 131 -14.74 -13.66 18.98
N LEU A 132 -13.53 -13.74 18.41
CA LEU A 132 -12.30 -13.35 19.09
C LEU A 132 -12.30 -11.86 19.45
N LEU A 133 -12.56 -10.97 18.48
CA LEU A 133 -12.56 -9.53 18.73
C LEU A 133 -13.66 -9.12 19.70
N ARG A 134 -14.83 -9.77 19.66
CA ARG A 134 -15.90 -9.50 20.61
C ARG A 134 -15.45 -9.80 22.04
N TYR A 135 -14.83 -10.96 22.28
CA TYR A 135 -14.27 -11.29 23.59
C TYR A 135 -13.25 -10.24 24.06
N GLU A 136 -12.32 -9.85 23.18
CA GLU A 136 -11.28 -8.85 23.47
C GLU A 136 -11.86 -7.46 23.78
N MET A 137 -12.96 -7.10 23.11
CA MET A 137 -13.69 -5.86 23.33
C MET A 137 -14.47 -5.90 24.65
N GLU A 138 -15.13 -7.00 24.99
CA GLU A 138 -15.92 -7.15 26.22
C GLU A 138 -15.02 -7.22 27.46
N SER A 139 -13.90 -7.95 27.37
CA SER A 139 -12.90 -8.06 28.45
C SER A 139 -12.13 -6.75 28.70
N GLY A 140 -12.09 -5.84 27.73
CA GLY A 140 -11.34 -4.59 27.79
C GLY A 140 -9.85 -4.74 27.47
N GLU A 141 -9.45 -5.89 26.93
CA GLU A 141 -8.10 -6.10 26.41
C GLU A 141 -7.84 -5.36 25.10
N ALA A 142 -8.87 -5.20 24.26
CA ALA A 142 -8.87 -4.28 23.13
C ALA A 142 -9.58 -2.96 23.49
N PHE A 143 -9.02 -1.84 23.04
CA PHE A 143 -9.48 -0.49 23.38
C PHE A 143 -9.57 -0.26 24.90
N SER A 144 -8.50 -0.64 25.61
CA SER A 144 -8.42 -0.59 27.08
C SER A 144 -8.69 0.79 27.68
N LYS A 145 -8.37 1.86 26.94
CA LYS A 145 -8.56 3.27 27.33
C LYS A 145 -9.95 3.84 27.00
N PHE A 146 -10.88 3.00 26.56
CA PHE A 146 -12.22 3.40 26.14
C PHE A 146 -13.26 2.83 27.10
N ASP A 147 -14.30 3.62 27.38
CA ASP A 147 -15.40 3.16 28.21
C ASP A 147 -16.28 2.11 27.49
N VAL A 148 -17.17 1.46 28.23
CA VAL A 148 -18.03 0.38 27.71
C VAL A 148 -18.94 0.86 26.57
N ARG A 149 -19.42 2.12 26.63
CA ARG A 149 -20.29 2.69 25.59
C ARG A 149 -19.49 3.01 24.33
N GLU A 150 -18.30 3.60 24.48
CA GLU A 150 -17.37 3.85 23.38
C GLU A 150 -17.01 2.54 22.67
N ARG A 151 -16.67 1.49 23.42
CA ARG A 151 -16.37 0.16 22.87
C ARG A 151 -17.56 -0.45 22.12
N GLY A 152 -18.78 -0.30 22.62
CA GLY A 152 -19.99 -0.76 21.93
C GLY A 152 -20.23 -0.07 20.59
N SER A 153 -19.95 1.24 20.50
CA SER A 153 -20.04 2.01 19.25
C SER A 153 -18.99 1.57 18.23
N ILE A 154 -17.74 1.43 18.69
CA ILE A 154 -16.59 0.95 17.90
C ILE A 154 -16.86 -0.44 17.31
N TRP A 155 -17.50 -1.32 18.09
CA TRP A 155 -17.84 -2.67 17.66
C TRP A 155 -18.77 -2.68 16.43
N GLY A 156 -19.76 -1.80 16.38
CA GLY A 156 -20.66 -1.67 15.23
C GLY A 156 -19.90 -1.36 13.93
N ASP A 157 -18.98 -0.39 13.99
CA ASP A 157 -18.18 -0.01 12.81
C ASP A 157 -17.15 -1.08 12.41
N LEU A 158 -16.60 -1.82 13.37
CA LEU A 158 -15.68 -2.93 13.08
C LEU A 158 -16.35 -4.02 12.25
N LEU A 159 -17.62 -4.35 12.54
CA LEU A 159 -18.38 -5.36 11.80
C LEU A 159 -18.65 -4.97 10.34
N GLU A 160 -18.55 -3.69 10.01
CA GLU A 160 -18.77 -3.19 8.64
C GLU A 160 -17.51 -3.20 7.78
N ILE A 161 -16.36 -3.60 8.33
CA ILE A 161 -15.09 -3.69 7.62
C ILE A 161 -15.01 -5.00 6.84
N ASP A 162 -15.04 -4.90 5.51
CA ASP A 162 -14.97 -6.02 4.54
C ASP A 162 -13.56 -6.38 4.09
N TYR A 163 -12.54 -5.90 4.79
CA TYR A 163 -11.14 -6.20 4.51
C TYR A 163 -10.37 -6.45 5.81
N LEU A 164 -9.12 -6.90 5.69
CA LEU A 164 -8.24 -7.04 6.83
C LEU A 164 -7.91 -5.67 7.40
N ILE A 165 -8.08 -5.49 8.71
CA ILE A 165 -7.75 -4.22 9.37
C ILE A 165 -6.26 -3.93 9.16
N PRO A 166 -5.91 -2.80 8.50
CA PRO A 166 -4.54 -2.51 8.11
C PRO A 166 -3.76 -1.82 9.24
N SER A 167 -2.43 -1.98 9.21
CA SER A 167 -1.49 -1.35 10.14
C SER A 167 -0.12 -1.19 9.48
N PHE A 168 0.88 -0.65 10.19
CA PHE A 168 2.25 -0.69 9.67
C PHE A 168 2.78 -2.12 9.54
N PHE A 169 2.35 -3.06 10.38
CA PHE A 169 2.71 -4.46 10.20
C PHE A 169 2.23 -4.97 8.84
N THR A 170 0.95 -4.80 8.53
CA THR A 170 0.39 -5.29 7.26
C THR A 170 1.03 -4.60 6.07
N LEU A 171 1.28 -3.28 6.16
CA LEU A 171 2.03 -2.54 5.15
C LEU A 171 3.38 -3.21 4.87
N PHE A 172 4.23 -3.42 5.89
CA PHE A 172 5.56 -3.98 5.65
C PHE A 172 5.54 -5.42 5.12
N GLU A 173 4.52 -6.21 5.44
CA GLU A 173 4.35 -7.54 4.87
C GLU A 173 3.87 -7.46 3.40
N ASP A 174 2.87 -6.63 3.12
CA ASP A 174 2.30 -6.46 1.78
C ASP A 174 3.29 -5.81 0.80
N LEU A 175 4.18 -4.94 1.28
CA LEU A 175 5.24 -4.34 0.45
C LEU A 175 6.21 -5.38 -0.12
N LYS A 176 6.43 -6.51 0.57
CA LYS A 176 7.29 -7.60 0.04
C LYS A 176 6.66 -8.23 -1.20
N TYR A 177 5.34 -8.37 -1.18
CA TYR A 177 4.57 -8.88 -2.30
C TYR A 177 4.47 -7.84 -3.43
N LEU A 178 4.18 -6.58 -3.07
CA LEU A 178 4.11 -5.47 -4.01
C LEU A 178 5.43 -5.25 -4.75
N GLU A 179 6.58 -5.43 -4.08
CA GLU A 179 7.90 -5.32 -4.72
C GLU A 179 8.04 -6.28 -5.91
N SER A 180 7.60 -7.53 -5.75
CA SER A 180 7.62 -8.55 -6.82
C SER A 180 6.67 -8.20 -7.96
N CYS A 181 5.50 -7.66 -7.63
CA CYS A 181 4.51 -7.21 -8.62
C CYS A 181 5.02 -6.00 -9.41
N ALA A 182 5.64 -5.02 -8.73
CA ALA A 182 6.22 -3.83 -9.34
C ALA A 182 7.37 -4.16 -10.29
N GLU A 183 8.15 -5.20 -9.97
CA GLU A 183 9.18 -5.71 -10.87
C GLU A 183 8.61 -6.38 -12.11
N SER A 184 7.54 -7.16 -11.95
CA SER A 184 6.79 -7.76 -13.07
C SER A 184 6.21 -6.67 -13.99
N MET A 185 5.57 -5.66 -13.39
CA MET A 185 5.00 -4.51 -14.10
C MET A 185 6.05 -3.77 -14.93
N ARG A 186 7.24 -3.53 -14.36
CA ARG A 186 8.37 -2.93 -15.09
C ARG A 186 8.84 -3.78 -16.27
N SER A 187 8.81 -5.11 -16.15
CA SER A 187 9.14 -5.98 -17.27
C SER A 187 8.11 -5.92 -18.39
N ILE A 188 6.84 -5.62 -18.08
CA ILE A 188 5.76 -5.51 -19.07
C ILE A 188 5.86 -4.19 -19.85
N ILE A 189 6.22 -3.10 -19.18
CA ILE A 189 6.26 -1.75 -19.77
C ILE A 189 7.45 -1.59 -20.76
N GLU A 190 8.36 -2.57 -20.86
CA GLU A 190 9.52 -2.58 -21.78
C GLU A 190 10.37 -1.27 -21.76
N GLU A 191 10.46 -0.58 -20.61
CA GLU A 191 11.23 0.66 -20.53
C GLU A 191 12.65 0.48 -19.95
N PRO A 192 13.71 0.91 -20.69
CA PRO A 192 15.06 1.08 -20.15
C PRO A 192 15.24 2.37 -19.33
N LYS A 193 14.24 3.24 -19.20
CA LYS A 193 14.32 4.46 -18.38
C LYS A 193 14.02 4.13 -16.92
N GLN A 194 15.02 3.59 -16.22
CA GLN A 194 14.99 3.19 -14.79
C GLN A 194 14.54 4.29 -13.79
N CYS A 195 14.21 5.50 -14.24
CA CYS A 195 14.03 6.68 -13.39
C CYS A 195 12.57 7.10 -13.14
N LEU A 196 11.58 6.66 -13.94
CA LEU A 196 10.20 7.07 -13.76
C LEU A 196 9.38 6.11 -12.87
N PRO A 197 8.41 6.62 -12.11
CA PRO A 197 7.38 5.81 -11.47
C PRO A 197 6.56 5.02 -12.49
N ILE A 198 6.07 3.83 -12.10
CA ILE A 198 5.30 2.91 -12.95
C ILE A 198 4.10 3.61 -13.60
N LYS A 199 3.28 4.33 -12.83
CA LYS A 199 2.12 5.04 -13.35
C LYS A 199 2.51 6.10 -14.38
N ALA A 200 3.59 6.85 -14.14
CA ALA A 200 4.09 7.85 -15.07
C ALA A 200 4.61 7.21 -16.37
N SER A 201 5.36 6.11 -16.27
CA SER A 201 5.79 5.32 -17.45
C SER A 201 4.59 4.76 -18.21
N LEU A 202 3.61 4.17 -17.52
CA LEU A 202 2.37 3.69 -18.15
C LEU A 202 1.65 4.82 -18.88
N SER A 203 1.48 5.98 -18.23
CA SER A 203 0.79 7.12 -18.82
C SER A 203 1.53 7.68 -20.04
N ALA A 204 2.87 7.64 -20.05
CA ALA A 204 3.66 8.10 -21.19
C ALA A 204 3.57 7.16 -22.39
N ASN A 205 3.39 5.85 -22.15
CA ASN A 205 3.21 4.84 -23.18
C ASN A 205 1.73 4.61 -23.54
N PHE A 206 0.80 5.20 -22.78
CA PHE A 206 -0.63 5.06 -23.04
C PHE A 206 -1.01 5.85 -24.31
N PRO A 207 -1.68 5.22 -25.30
CA PRO A 207 -2.12 5.93 -26.50
C PRO A 207 -3.04 7.08 -26.13
N GLN A 208 -3.01 8.14 -26.92
CA GLN A 208 -4.04 9.19 -26.79
C GLN A 208 -5.41 8.57 -27.04
N PRO A 209 -6.41 8.79 -26.17
CA PRO A 209 -7.74 8.26 -26.37
C PRO A 209 -8.29 8.75 -27.71
N SER A 210 -8.80 7.85 -28.55
CA SER A 210 -9.40 8.18 -29.86
C SER A 210 -10.70 9.01 -29.76
N GLY A 211 -11.05 9.49 -28.56
CA GLY A 211 -12.30 10.16 -28.22
C GLY A 211 -13.50 9.21 -28.12
N ARG A 212 -13.31 7.92 -28.44
CA ARG A 212 -14.37 6.91 -28.39
C ARG A 212 -14.34 6.17 -27.06
N PRO A 213 -15.50 5.77 -26.53
CA PRO A 213 -15.54 4.84 -25.43
C PRO A 213 -14.96 3.49 -25.85
N TRP A 214 -14.20 2.88 -24.95
CA TRP A 214 -13.58 1.59 -25.18
C TRP A 214 -14.46 0.50 -24.58
N GLN A 215 -14.79 -0.50 -25.37
CA GLN A 215 -15.59 -1.64 -24.95
C GLN A 215 -14.66 -2.85 -24.75
N CYS A 216 -14.65 -3.40 -23.54
CA CYS A 216 -13.84 -4.57 -23.19
C CYS A 216 -14.70 -5.56 -22.43
N GLU A 217 -14.55 -6.84 -22.76
CA GLU A 217 -15.11 -7.93 -21.97
C GLU A 217 -14.22 -8.17 -20.74
N ILE A 218 -14.80 -8.11 -19.55
CA ILE A 218 -14.07 -8.24 -18.29
C ILE A 218 -14.69 -9.33 -17.43
N GLU A 219 -13.84 -10.06 -16.72
CA GLU A 219 -14.29 -11.04 -15.73
C GLU A 219 -14.84 -10.28 -14.50
N THR A 220 -16.13 -10.46 -14.20
CA THR A 220 -16.82 -9.83 -13.05
C THR A 220 -17.10 -10.81 -11.91
N GLY A 221 -16.93 -12.10 -12.19
CA GLY A 221 -16.99 -13.21 -11.25
C GLY A 221 -16.31 -14.41 -11.88
N GLN A 222 -16.05 -15.46 -11.11
CA GLN A 222 -15.30 -16.62 -11.61
C GLN A 222 -15.95 -17.22 -12.87
N GLY A 223 -15.29 -17.08 -14.02
CA GLY A 223 -15.79 -17.52 -15.33
C GLY A 223 -16.96 -16.71 -15.88
N ILE A 224 -17.34 -15.60 -15.24
CA ILE A 224 -18.44 -14.72 -15.64
C ILE A 224 -17.86 -13.47 -16.26
N PHE A 225 -18.08 -13.31 -17.55
CA PHE A 225 -17.60 -12.17 -18.32
C PHE A 225 -18.75 -11.21 -18.63
N ALA A 226 -18.47 -9.92 -18.57
CA ALA A 226 -19.41 -8.87 -18.94
C ALA A 226 -18.71 -7.84 -19.82
N LEU A 227 -19.36 -7.46 -20.93
CA LEU A 227 -18.92 -6.34 -21.74
C LEU A 227 -19.17 -5.04 -20.96
N LYS A 228 -18.10 -4.27 -20.76
CA LYS A 228 -18.18 -2.94 -20.15
C LYS A 228 -17.64 -1.88 -21.08
N GLU A 229 -18.26 -0.72 -21.00
CA GLU A 229 -17.88 0.46 -21.76
C GLU A 229 -17.20 1.48 -20.83
N TYR A 230 -16.03 1.96 -21.26
CA TYR A 230 -15.19 2.88 -20.52
C TYR A 230 -15.00 4.18 -21.31
N PRO A 231 -15.51 5.32 -20.82
CA PRO A 231 -15.30 6.59 -21.49
C PRO A 231 -13.81 6.99 -21.42
N PRO A 232 -13.32 7.82 -22.36
CA PRO A 232 -11.91 8.16 -22.52
C PRO A 232 -11.15 8.48 -21.22
N GLU A 233 -11.77 9.23 -20.31
CA GLU A 233 -11.19 9.64 -19.04
C GLU A 233 -10.98 8.50 -18.03
N GLN A 234 -11.64 7.35 -18.21
CA GLN A 234 -11.53 6.19 -17.32
C GLN A 234 -10.65 5.06 -17.87
N GLN A 235 -10.32 5.10 -19.17
CA GLN A 235 -9.61 4.02 -19.86
C GLN A 235 -8.24 3.75 -19.23
N PHE A 236 -7.41 4.78 -19.07
CA PHE A 236 -6.09 4.64 -18.45
C PHE A 236 -6.18 4.00 -17.06
N GLY A 237 -7.05 4.53 -16.20
CA GLY A 237 -7.22 4.04 -14.84
C GLY A 237 -7.81 2.63 -14.77
N PHE A 238 -8.46 2.13 -15.82
CA PHE A 238 -8.85 0.73 -15.92
C PHE A 238 -7.68 -0.14 -16.34
N VAL A 239 -6.94 0.25 -17.38
CA VAL A 239 -5.80 -0.50 -17.91
C VAL A 239 -4.71 -0.67 -16.86
N GLU A 240 -4.39 0.40 -16.14
CA GLU A 240 -3.47 0.39 -15.00
C GLU A 240 -3.86 -0.69 -13.98
N LYS A 241 -5.14 -0.76 -13.59
CA LYS A 241 -5.64 -1.76 -12.63
C LYS A 241 -5.57 -3.18 -13.19
N GLN A 242 -5.92 -3.40 -14.45
CA GLN A 242 -5.84 -4.72 -15.07
C GLN A 242 -4.40 -5.23 -15.14
N LEU A 243 -3.45 -4.37 -15.48
CA LEU A 243 -2.03 -4.73 -15.48
C LEU A 243 -1.54 -5.07 -14.06
N TRP A 244 -1.96 -4.32 -13.04
CA TRP A 244 -1.64 -4.64 -11.66
C TRP A 244 -2.23 -5.99 -11.22
N LEU A 245 -3.50 -6.25 -11.57
CA LEU A 245 -4.17 -7.54 -11.29
C LEU A 245 -3.46 -8.70 -11.99
N CYS A 246 -3.07 -8.53 -13.25
CA CYS A 246 -2.28 -9.51 -14.00
C CYS A 246 -0.94 -9.77 -13.30
N CYS A 247 -0.23 -8.69 -12.90
CA CYS A 247 1.02 -8.81 -12.14
C CYS A 247 0.81 -9.56 -10.83
N MET A 248 -0.22 -9.23 -10.05
CA MET A 248 -0.51 -9.91 -8.79
C MET A 248 -0.87 -11.40 -9.01
N ARG A 249 -1.65 -11.72 -10.05
CA ARG A 249 -2.04 -13.10 -10.33
C ARG A 249 -0.85 -13.97 -10.74
N ASP A 250 0.03 -13.43 -11.59
CA ASP A 250 1.04 -14.22 -12.29
C ASP A 250 2.49 -13.76 -11.99
N TYR A 251 2.75 -13.00 -10.91
CA TYR A 251 4.11 -12.49 -10.57
C TYR A 251 5.18 -13.59 -10.51
N SER A 252 4.80 -14.82 -10.13
CA SER A 252 5.72 -15.97 -10.08
C SER A 252 6.11 -16.49 -11.48
N ARG A 253 5.31 -16.18 -12.50
CA ARG A 253 5.46 -16.62 -13.90
C ARG A 253 5.92 -15.50 -14.82
N LEU A 254 5.65 -14.25 -14.46
CA LEU A 254 6.12 -13.08 -15.19
C LEU A 254 7.65 -12.92 -15.04
N PRO A 255 8.34 -12.35 -16.05
CA PRO A 255 9.78 -12.21 -15.99
C PRO A 255 10.15 -11.24 -14.86
N LEU A 256 10.78 -11.75 -13.80
CA LEU A 256 11.57 -10.90 -12.92
C LEU A 256 12.76 -10.37 -13.74
N PRO A 257 13.13 -9.08 -13.63
CA PRO A 257 14.33 -8.57 -14.27
C PRO A 257 15.51 -9.46 -13.84
N LEU A 258 16.16 -10.04 -14.85
CA LEU A 258 17.16 -11.11 -14.72
C LEU A 258 18.09 -10.89 -13.52
N GLN A 259 17.84 -11.57 -12.40
CA GLN A 259 18.92 -11.86 -11.46
C GLN A 259 19.86 -12.82 -12.20
N LYS A 260 21.10 -12.38 -12.43
CA LYS A 260 22.16 -13.25 -12.92
C LYS A 260 22.36 -14.41 -11.93
N LYS A 261 21.67 -15.54 -12.13
CA LYS A 261 22.20 -16.90 -11.92
C LYS A 261 21.23 -17.99 -12.41
N GLN A 262 21.77 -18.74 -13.39
CA GLN A 262 21.62 -20.16 -13.75
C GLN A 262 20.36 -20.93 -13.34
N GLY A 263 19.69 -21.51 -14.35
CA GLY A 263 18.75 -22.61 -14.19
C GLY A 263 17.65 -22.60 -15.25
N LEU A 264 17.90 -23.27 -16.37
CA LEU A 264 16.90 -23.57 -17.40
C LEU A 264 15.77 -24.40 -16.78
N LEU A 265 14.52 -23.92 -16.88
CA LEU A 265 13.24 -24.67 -17.04
C LEU A 265 12.05 -23.79 -16.60
N ALA A 266 11.59 -22.88 -17.48
CA ALA A 266 10.29 -22.19 -17.33
C ALA A 266 9.86 -21.43 -18.62
N LYS A 267 10.15 -21.95 -19.82
CA LYS A 267 9.85 -21.19 -21.07
C LYS A 267 8.34 -21.07 -21.37
N ALA A 268 7.56 -22.15 -21.23
CA ALA A 268 6.16 -22.16 -21.65
C ALA A 268 5.22 -21.26 -20.81
N GLY A 269 5.40 -21.22 -19.49
CA GLY A 269 4.57 -20.37 -18.60
C GLY A 269 4.87 -18.87 -18.74
N ARG A 270 6.11 -18.53 -19.12
CA ARG A 270 6.56 -17.15 -19.34
C ARG A 270 6.00 -16.56 -20.63
N GLU A 271 5.87 -17.38 -21.68
CA GLU A 271 5.28 -16.93 -22.95
C GLU A 271 3.78 -16.65 -22.78
N LYS A 272 3.04 -17.53 -22.09
CA LYS A 272 1.62 -17.30 -21.83
C LYS A 272 1.33 -16.05 -21.00
N ALA A 273 2.11 -15.79 -19.94
CA ALA A 273 1.92 -14.60 -19.11
C ALA A 273 2.29 -13.30 -19.84
N LYS A 274 3.31 -13.34 -20.71
CA LYS A 274 3.61 -12.23 -21.63
C LYS A 274 2.54 -12.06 -22.68
N GLU A 275 1.96 -13.14 -23.19
CA GLU A 275 0.87 -13.10 -24.16
C GLU A 275 -0.41 -12.56 -23.52
N GLU A 276 -0.75 -12.93 -22.29
CA GLU A 276 -1.85 -12.33 -21.52
C GLU A 276 -1.60 -10.85 -21.22
N ALA A 277 -0.38 -10.46 -20.82
CA ALA A 277 -0.03 -9.05 -20.63
C ALA A 277 -0.04 -8.27 -21.95
N ALA A 278 0.41 -8.88 -23.05
CA ALA A 278 0.35 -8.32 -24.39
C ALA A 278 -1.09 -8.28 -24.92
N VAL A 279 -1.96 -9.20 -24.52
CA VAL A 279 -3.40 -9.17 -24.79
C VAL A 279 -4.04 -8.06 -23.95
N CYS A 280 -3.70 -7.90 -22.67
CA CYS A 280 -4.14 -6.76 -21.88
C CYS A 280 -3.66 -5.43 -22.50
N LEU A 281 -2.41 -5.35 -22.98
CA LEU A 281 -1.87 -4.19 -23.69
C LEU A 281 -2.52 -3.98 -25.06
N LYS A 282 -2.79 -5.03 -25.84
CA LYS A 282 -3.45 -4.95 -27.16
C LYS A 282 -4.94 -4.63 -27.05
N ILE A 283 -5.62 -5.18 -26.05
CA ILE A 283 -6.99 -4.82 -25.71
C ILE A 283 -7.01 -3.37 -25.20
N ALA A 284 -6.02 -2.95 -24.40
CA ALA A 284 -5.86 -1.58 -23.88
C ALA A 284 -5.40 -0.53 -24.90
N MET A 285 -4.74 -0.96 -25.98
CA MET A 285 -4.14 -0.11 -27.01
C MET A 285 -4.59 -0.64 -28.38
N PRO A 286 -5.87 -0.48 -28.76
CA PRO A 286 -6.28 -0.80 -30.12
C PRO A 286 -5.49 0.10 -31.05
N ASN A 287 -4.57 -0.49 -31.81
CA ASN A 287 -3.95 0.22 -32.92
C ASN A 287 -5.08 0.65 -33.87
N ASP A 288 -5.08 1.90 -34.30
CA ASP A 288 -5.93 2.42 -35.39
C ASP A 288 -5.55 1.82 -36.78
N HIS A 289 -5.00 0.61 -36.79
CA HIS A 289 -4.63 -0.13 -37.98
C HIS A 289 -5.22 -1.53 -37.89
N ASP A 290 -6.54 -1.61 -38.07
CA ASP A 290 -7.23 -2.72 -38.73
C ASP A 290 -8.68 -2.29 -39.02
N PHE A 291 -8.82 -1.52 -40.10
CA PHE A 291 -9.99 -1.53 -40.99
C PHE A 291 -9.48 -1.61 -42.43
#